data_AF-A0A537FTN0-F1
#
_entry.id   AF-A0A537FTN0-F1
#
_cell.length_a   1.000
_cell.length_b   1.000
_cell.length_c   1.000
_cell.angle_alpha   90.00
_cell.angle_beta   90.00
_cell.angle_gamma   90.00
#
_symmetry.space_group_name_H-M   'P 1'
#
loop_
_entity.id
_entity.type
_entity.pdbx_description
1 polymer ?
#
loop_
_entity_poly.entity_id
_entity_poly.type
_entity_poly.pdbx_seq_one_letter_code
_entity_poly.pdbx_strand_id
1 'polypeptide(L)'
;MDQYQLQTPRTAHGFMPVSTLTNCFLLGTCFLMVTVAAYAQVAPGPITSSGLNTQISAPINIPGGKVQYDITGGTRPGNGLNLFHSFGEFGVPTNNIANFLNNSGLATSNILGRVTGGNPSNMFGTIQTTGFGSSNLFLMNPAGFLFGPTATLNAGGMVTFTSADYLKLTDGVRFNAIPNAVADALLTAAPVAAFGFLGSNPGAISIQGSQLTVAYGQGISLVGGDITIGGATLAPKTVQPALLSAPGGQINLVSGVCDAKRDNLGRYDRCERSPHCR
;
A
#
# COMPACT_ATOMS: atom_id res chain seq x y z
N MET A 1 -70.40 16.04 36.17
CA MET A 1 -71.14 15.81 37.42
C MET A 1 -71.94 14.54 37.24
N ASP A 2 -71.33 13.46 37.69
CA ASP A 2 -71.89 12.42 38.55
C ASP A 2 -73.22 11.71 38.25
N GLN A 3 -73.19 10.41 38.56
CA GLN A 3 -74.29 9.46 38.80
C GLN A 3 -74.95 8.83 37.56
N TYR A 4 -75.37 7.56 37.50
CA TYR A 4 -75.13 6.25 38.14
C TYR A 4 -76.24 5.35 37.52
N GLN A 5 -76.24 4.04 37.84
CA GLN A 5 -77.35 3.08 37.64
C GLN A 5 -77.38 2.37 36.26
N LEU A 6 -77.73 1.08 36.13
CA LEU A 6 -77.62 -0.15 36.92
C LEU A 6 -78.15 -1.28 36.00
N GLN A 7 -77.86 -2.53 36.35
CA GLN A 7 -78.61 -3.75 36.00
C GLN A 7 -78.44 -4.45 34.63
N THR A 8 -77.80 -5.62 34.72
CA THR A 8 -78.05 -6.91 34.00
C THR A 8 -79.54 -7.39 34.13
N PRO A 9 -80.07 -8.46 33.48
CA PRO A 9 -79.40 -9.62 32.85
C PRO A 9 -80.06 -10.27 31.58
N ARG A 10 -79.30 -11.25 31.06
CA ARG A 10 -79.63 -12.47 30.26
C ARG A 10 -81.09 -12.75 29.84
N THR A 11 -81.25 -13.04 28.55
CA THR A 11 -82.22 -14.00 28.00
C THR A 11 -81.50 -15.07 27.19
N ALA A 12 -82.04 -16.29 27.29
CA ALA A 12 -81.44 -17.52 26.85
C ALA A 12 -82.25 -18.16 25.71
N HIS A 13 -81.50 -18.78 24.79
CA HIS A 13 -81.80 -19.94 23.93
C HIS A 13 -83.02 -19.98 22.99
N GLY A 14 -82.73 -20.22 21.71
CA GLY A 14 -83.60 -21.03 20.84
C GLY A 14 -83.22 -21.05 19.35
N PHE A 15 -82.92 -22.26 18.84
CA PHE A 15 -83.10 -22.76 17.46
C PHE A 15 -81.95 -22.67 16.40
N MET A 16 -81.19 -23.77 16.30
CA MET A 16 -81.17 -24.79 15.20
C MET A 16 -80.62 -24.40 13.78
N PRO A 17 -80.16 -25.39 12.97
CA PRO A 17 -78.80 -25.45 12.42
C PRO A 17 -78.73 -25.23 10.90
N VAL A 18 -77.56 -24.84 10.38
CA VAL A 18 -77.17 -25.15 9.00
C VAL A 18 -75.66 -25.40 8.95
N SER A 19 -75.33 -26.61 8.50
CA SER A 19 -74.04 -27.11 8.06
C SER A 19 -73.42 -26.25 6.96
N THR A 20 -72.11 -25.97 7.04
CA THR A 20 -71.15 -26.24 5.95
C THR A 20 -69.71 -25.88 6.34
N LEU A 21 -68.84 -26.87 6.13
CA LEU A 21 -67.46 -26.77 5.62
C LEU A 21 -66.42 -25.95 6.40
N THR A 22 -65.60 -26.71 7.14
CA THR A 22 -64.15 -26.81 6.94
C THR A 22 -63.41 -25.54 6.52
N ASN A 23 -62.73 -24.88 7.48
CA ASN A 23 -61.29 -24.62 7.37
C ASN A 23 -60.72 -24.09 8.68
N CYS A 24 -59.89 -24.91 9.31
CA CYS A 24 -59.09 -24.58 10.46
C CYS A 24 -57.86 -23.78 10.00
N PHE A 25 -57.95 -22.44 9.97
CA PHE A 25 -56.78 -21.57 9.83
C PHE A 25 -56.23 -21.26 11.23
N LEU A 26 -55.44 -22.18 11.79
CA LEU A 26 -54.43 -21.77 12.76
C LEU A 26 -53.29 -21.10 11.97
N LEU A 27 -53.22 -19.78 12.00
CA LEU A 27 -52.02 -19.05 11.59
C LEU A 27 -50.91 -19.33 12.62
N GLY A 28 -50.18 -20.43 12.41
CA GLY A 28 -48.89 -20.65 13.03
C GLY A 28 -47.86 -19.76 12.34
N THR A 29 -47.59 -18.58 12.90
CA THR A 29 -46.48 -17.74 12.47
C THR A 29 -45.17 -18.37 12.94
N CYS A 30 -44.59 -19.23 12.11
CA CYS A 30 -43.21 -19.67 12.26
C CYS A 30 -42.30 -18.51 11.84
N PHE A 31 -41.92 -17.67 12.81
CA PHE A 31 -40.94 -16.61 12.62
C PHE A 31 -39.56 -17.28 12.54
N LEU A 32 -39.14 -17.65 11.33
CA LEU A 32 -37.81 -18.17 11.06
C LEU A 32 -36.81 -17.04 11.25
N MET A 33 -36.21 -16.97 12.44
CA MET A 33 -35.07 -16.10 12.72
C MET A 33 -33.86 -16.60 11.92
N VAL A 34 -33.74 -16.13 10.68
CA VAL A 34 -32.53 -16.29 9.88
C VAL A 34 -31.47 -15.39 10.52
N THR A 35 -30.61 -15.97 11.35
CA THR A 35 -29.42 -15.29 11.86
C THR A 35 -28.42 -15.16 10.71
N VAL A 36 -28.40 -14.00 10.06
CA VAL A 36 -27.31 -13.66 9.14
C VAL A 36 -26.09 -13.39 10.00
N ALA A 37 -25.15 -14.34 10.05
CA ALA A 37 -23.82 -14.07 10.58
C ALA A 37 -23.14 -13.08 9.64
N ALA A 38 -23.14 -11.80 10.01
CA ALA A 38 -22.34 -10.78 9.33
C ALA A 38 -20.87 -11.04 9.65
N TYR A 39 -20.15 -11.66 8.72
CA TYR A 39 -18.69 -11.65 8.78
C TYR A 39 -18.23 -10.22 8.53
N ALA A 40 -17.82 -9.51 9.57
CA ALA A 40 -17.12 -8.25 9.42
C ALA A 40 -15.80 -8.54 8.69
N GLN A 41 -15.76 -8.33 7.38
CA GLN A 41 -14.53 -8.37 6.61
C GLN A 41 -13.75 -7.13 7.03
N VAL A 42 -12.64 -7.32 7.76
CA VAL A 42 -11.70 -6.23 8.06
C VAL A 42 -11.23 -5.69 6.71
N ALA A 43 -11.57 -4.43 6.42
CA ALA A 43 -11.08 -3.78 5.21
C ALA A 43 -9.54 -3.93 5.18
N PRO A 44 -8.95 -4.28 4.02
CA PRO A 44 -7.51 -4.45 3.93
C PRO A 44 -6.80 -3.20 4.48
N GLY A 45 -5.81 -3.41 5.35
CA GLY A 45 -5.03 -2.32 5.91
C GLY A 45 -4.30 -1.51 4.82
N PRO A 46 -3.78 -0.32 5.14
CA PRO A 46 -3.10 0.54 4.16
C PRO A 46 -1.81 -0.09 3.59
N ILE A 47 -1.29 -1.13 4.25
CA ILE A 47 -0.16 -1.94 3.79
C ILE A 47 -0.59 -3.41 3.82
N THR A 48 -0.44 -4.11 2.71
CA THR A 48 -0.80 -5.54 2.61
C THR A 48 0.32 -6.33 1.95
N SER A 49 0.46 -7.60 2.30
CA SER A 49 1.41 -8.51 1.64
C SER A 49 0.80 -9.10 0.37
N SER A 50 1.61 -9.26 -0.67
CA SER A 50 1.23 -10.00 -1.90
C SER A 50 2.17 -11.15 -2.25
N GLY A 51 3.10 -11.51 -1.36
CA GLY A 51 4.03 -12.63 -1.58
C GLY A 51 5.44 -12.38 -1.06
N LEU A 52 6.39 -13.15 -1.59
CA LEU A 52 7.82 -13.13 -1.21
C LEU A 52 8.04 -13.28 0.30
N ASN A 53 7.17 -14.00 1.00
CA ASN A 53 7.21 -14.15 2.46
C ASN A 53 7.15 -12.82 3.24
N THR A 54 6.69 -11.73 2.63
CA THR A 54 6.45 -10.47 3.35
C THR A 54 5.39 -10.68 4.42
N GLN A 55 5.69 -10.27 5.65
CA GLN A 55 4.77 -10.28 6.77
C GLN A 55 4.49 -8.85 7.22
N ILE A 56 3.21 -8.54 7.43
CA ILE A 56 2.74 -7.26 7.96
C ILE A 56 2.08 -7.53 9.31
N SER A 57 2.51 -6.85 10.36
CA SER A 57 1.88 -6.99 11.67
C SER A 57 0.44 -6.46 11.67
N ALA A 58 -0.34 -6.88 12.65
CA ALA A 58 -1.50 -6.10 13.06
C ALA A 58 -1.07 -4.66 13.45
N PRO A 59 -1.96 -3.65 13.35
CA PRO A 59 -1.65 -2.28 13.73
C PRO A 59 -1.23 -2.19 15.21
N ILE A 60 -0.09 -1.54 15.47
CA ILE A 60 0.47 -1.35 16.80
C ILE A 60 0.29 0.11 17.19
N ASN A 61 -0.50 0.39 18.23
CA ASN A 61 -0.63 1.73 18.77
C ASN A 61 0.62 2.08 19.59
N ILE A 62 1.29 3.18 19.24
CA ILE A 62 2.48 3.67 19.92
C ILE A 62 2.24 5.09 20.46
N PRO A 63 3.09 5.58 21.39
CA PRO A 63 2.92 6.92 21.95
C PRO A 63 2.82 8.03 20.90
N GLY A 64 2.09 9.09 21.23
CA GLY A 64 1.86 10.22 20.33
C GLY A 64 0.73 10.00 19.31
N GLY A 65 -0.14 9.01 19.54
CA GLY A 65 -1.30 8.75 18.68
C GLY A 65 -0.94 8.16 17.31
N LYS A 66 0.22 7.50 17.22
CA LYS A 66 0.70 6.90 15.98
C LYS A 66 0.35 5.41 15.90
N VAL A 67 0.19 4.91 14.69
CA VAL A 67 -0.06 3.49 14.40
C VAL A 67 1.09 2.93 13.57
N GLN A 68 1.79 1.93 14.10
CA GLN A 68 2.89 1.27 13.43
C GLN A 68 2.45 -0.04 12.79
N TYR A 69 2.95 -0.30 11.59
CA TYR A 69 2.89 -1.58 10.90
C TYR A 69 4.32 -2.09 10.74
N ASP A 70 4.64 -3.19 11.41
CA ASP A 70 5.95 -3.83 11.28
C ASP A 70 5.97 -4.69 10.02
N ILE A 71 6.98 -4.46 9.19
CA ILE A 71 7.25 -5.17 7.95
C ILE A 71 8.45 -6.08 8.22
N THR A 72 8.22 -7.38 8.18
CA THR A 72 9.21 -8.42 8.49
C THR A 72 9.16 -9.57 7.48
N GLY A 73 9.99 -10.59 7.69
CA GLY A 73 10.11 -11.70 6.75
C GLY A 73 10.80 -11.25 5.47
N GLY A 74 10.19 -11.52 4.33
CA GLY A 74 10.79 -11.27 3.02
C GLY A 74 11.55 -12.48 2.48
N THR A 75 11.87 -12.45 1.19
CA THR A 75 12.62 -13.50 0.51
C THR A 75 14.07 -13.08 0.39
N ARG A 76 14.97 -13.98 0.80
CA ARG A 76 16.42 -13.73 0.80
C ARG A 76 17.15 -14.86 0.08
N PRO A 77 17.46 -14.69 -1.21
CA PRO A 77 18.20 -15.68 -1.98
C PRO A 77 19.56 -15.98 -1.35
N GLY A 78 19.83 -17.25 -1.04
CA GLY A 78 21.12 -17.72 -0.53
C GLY A 78 21.60 -17.05 0.77
N ASN A 79 20.69 -16.54 1.61
CA ASN A 79 21.04 -15.73 2.79
C ASN A 79 21.89 -14.48 2.46
N GLY A 80 21.87 -14.01 1.21
CA GLY A 80 22.69 -12.89 0.75
C GLY A 80 22.15 -11.52 1.20
N LEU A 81 22.74 -10.44 0.67
CA LEU A 81 22.55 -9.07 1.18
C LEU A 81 21.29 -8.34 0.67
N ASN A 82 20.53 -8.94 -0.26
CA ASN A 82 19.26 -8.40 -0.75
C ASN A 82 18.07 -9.07 -0.04
N LEU A 83 17.14 -8.26 0.45
CA LEU A 83 15.88 -8.69 1.02
C LEU A 83 14.72 -8.22 0.16
N PHE A 84 13.94 -9.15 -0.38
CA PHE A 84 12.84 -8.83 -1.29
C PHE A 84 11.48 -8.91 -0.58
N HIS A 85 10.67 -7.88 -0.79
CA HIS A 85 9.30 -7.78 -0.29
C HIS A 85 8.30 -7.56 -1.43
N SER A 86 7.14 -8.20 -1.34
CA SER A 86 6.00 -7.95 -2.23
C SER A 86 4.80 -7.44 -1.43
N PHE A 87 4.26 -6.30 -1.83
CA PHE A 87 3.10 -5.67 -1.22
C PHE A 87 1.93 -5.64 -2.20
N GLY A 88 0.72 -5.90 -1.73
CA GLY A 88 -0.50 -5.66 -2.50
C GLY A 88 -0.74 -4.16 -2.59
N GLU A 89 -0.92 -3.55 -1.42
CA GLU A 89 -1.03 -2.11 -1.21
C GLU A 89 0.14 -1.64 -0.35
N PHE A 90 0.64 -0.44 -0.63
CA PHE A 90 1.66 0.23 0.19
C PHE A 90 1.36 1.71 0.27
N GLY A 91 0.43 2.07 1.16
CA GLY A 91 0.16 3.44 1.59
C GLY A 91 0.54 3.61 3.06
N VAL A 92 0.96 4.81 3.43
CA VAL A 92 1.28 5.14 4.82
C VAL A 92 0.48 6.39 5.19
N PRO A 93 -0.72 6.26 5.79
CA PRO A 93 -1.53 7.40 6.21
C PRO A 93 -0.82 8.33 7.21
N THR A 94 -1.36 9.53 7.41
CA THR A 94 -0.91 10.43 8.47
C THR A 94 -0.96 9.72 9.83
N ASN A 95 0.06 9.97 10.66
CA ASN A 95 0.28 9.30 11.94
C ASN A 95 0.57 7.79 11.85
N ASN A 96 0.74 7.22 10.66
CA ASN A 96 1.15 5.83 10.52
C ASN A 96 2.66 5.70 10.26
N ILE A 97 3.22 4.55 10.65
CA ILE A 97 4.62 4.20 10.42
C ILE A 97 4.67 2.86 9.69
N ALA A 98 5.33 2.84 8.52
CA ALA A 98 5.77 1.61 7.87
C ALA A 98 7.19 1.28 8.37
N ASN A 99 7.30 0.32 9.28
CA ASN A 99 8.54 0.03 9.98
C ASN A 99 9.17 -1.28 9.48
N PHE A 100 10.20 -1.18 8.65
CA PHE A 100 10.98 -2.33 8.22
C PHE A 100 11.88 -2.79 9.37
N LEU A 101 11.67 -4.02 9.84
CA LEU A 101 12.39 -4.61 10.96
C LEU A 101 13.21 -5.84 10.54
N ASN A 102 14.46 -5.89 11.01
CA ASN A 102 15.30 -7.06 10.83
C ASN A 102 15.02 -8.11 11.92
N ASN A 103 14.01 -8.95 11.70
CA ASN A 103 13.72 -10.07 12.59
C ASN A 103 14.60 -11.31 12.32
N SER A 104 15.37 -11.31 11.22
CA SER A 104 16.25 -12.43 10.85
C SER A 104 17.63 -12.37 11.50
N GLY A 105 18.07 -11.18 11.93
CA GLY A 105 19.43 -10.93 12.42
C GLY A 105 20.52 -10.95 11.34
N LEU A 106 20.18 -11.24 10.08
CA LEU A 106 21.14 -11.30 8.98
C LEU A 106 21.50 -9.90 8.47
N ALA A 107 22.76 -9.74 8.04
CA ALA A 107 23.22 -8.52 7.39
C ALA A 107 22.41 -8.24 6.12
N THR A 108 22.07 -6.97 5.90
CA THR A 108 21.30 -6.52 4.73
C THR A 108 22.00 -5.30 4.16
N SER A 109 22.09 -5.23 2.84
CA SER A 109 22.55 -4.04 2.13
C SER A 109 21.40 -3.37 1.42
N ASN A 110 20.45 -4.13 0.87
CA ASN A 110 19.31 -3.60 0.13
C ASN A 110 18.02 -4.27 0.59
N ILE A 111 17.02 -3.46 0.90
CA ILE A 111 15.62 -3.83 1.07
C ILE A 111 14.92 -3.43 -0.24
N LEU A 112 14.42 -4.40 -1.00
CA LEU A 112 13.75 -4.18 -2.28
C LEU A 112 12.28 -4.55 -2.16
N GLY A 113 11.39 -3.57 -2.28
CA GLY A 113 9.96 -3.77 -2.23
C GLY A 113 9.29 -3.49 -3.57
N ARG A 114 8.32 -4.31 -3.96
CA ARG A 114 7.39 -4.04 -5.07
C ARG A 114 5.96 -3.88 -4.59
N VAL A 115 5.18 -3.03 -5.25
CA VAL A 115 3.73 -2.89 -5.05
C VAL A 115 3.00 -3.47 -6.26
N THR A 116 2.01 -4.33 -6.02
CA THR A 116 1.37 -5.16 -7.06
C THR A 116 -0.10 -4.84 -7.28
N GLY A 117 -0.71 -4.00 -6.42
CA GLY A 117 -2.16 -3.70 -6.43
C GLY A 117 -2.63 -2.77 -7.54
N GLY A 118 -1.71 -2.16 -8.28
CA GLY A 118 -2.01 -1.25 -9.40
C GLY A 118 -2.45 0.16 -9.00
N ASN A 119 -2.49 0.45 -7.70
CA ASN A 119 -2.81 1.78 -7.16
C ASN A 119 -1.54 2.57 -6.82
N PRO A 120 -1.55 3.91 -6.97
CA PRO A 120 -0.45 4.75 -6.50
C PRO A 120 -0.25 4.65 -4.99
N SER A 121 1.01 4.68 -4.55
CA SER A 121 1.38 4.67 -3.14
C SER A 121 1.19 6.06 -2.52
N ASN A 122 0.19 6.19 -1.65
CA ASN A 122 -0.11 7.43 -0.92
C ASN A 122 0.64 7.47 0.41
N MET A 123 1.60 8.40 0.51
CA MET A 123 2.56 8.52 1.58
C MET A 123 2.31 9.82 2.36
N PHE A 124 1.72 9.70 3.53
CA PHE A 124 1.44 10.80 4.45
C PHE A 124 2.05 10.56 5.85
N GLY A 125 2.61 9.38 6.11
CA GLY A 125 3.27 9.04 7.37
C GLY A 125 4.75 8.78 7.20
N THR A 126 5.30 7.97 8.10
CA THR A 126 6.75 7.72 8.19
C THR A 126 7.11 6.37 7.55
N ILE A 127 8.09 6.38 6.66
CA ILE A 127 8.81 5.13 6.30
C ILE A 127 10.04 5.03 7.20
N GLN A 128 10.21 3.89 7.86
CA GLN A 128 11.31 3.64 8.77
C GLN A 128 12.09 2.38 8.40
N THR A 129 13.42 2.50 8.27
CA THR A 129 14.33 1.37 8.00
C THR A 129 15.49 1.28 8.99
N THR A 130 15.49 2.08 10.05
CA THR A 130 16.58 2.12 11.05
C THR A 130 16.85 0.77 11.72
N GLY A 131 15.87 -0.13 11.78
CA GLY A 131 16.05 -1.53 12.23
C GLY A 131 17.02 -2.35 11.37
N PHE A 132 17.43 -1.84 10.21
CA PHE A 132 18.39 -2.44 9.30
C PHE A 132 19.71 -1.64 9.20
N GLY A 133 19.98 -0.71 10.13
CA GLY A 133 21.18 0.11 10.11
C GLY A 133 21.26 0.95 8.82
N SER A 134 22.39 0.88 8.12
CA SER A 134 22.63 1.64 6.87
C SER A 134 22.14 0.94 5.59
N SER A 135 21.17 0.04 5.68
CA SER A 135 20.61 -0.63 4.49
C SER A 135 19.87 0.36 3.59
N ASN A 136 20.06 0.22 2.28
CA ASN A 136 19.35 0.98 1.28
C ASN A 136 17.91 0.45 1.11
N LEU A 137 16.98 1.33 0.78
CA LEU A 137 15.61 0.99 0.43
C LEU A 137 15.34 1.30 -1.04
N PHE A 138 14.81 0.31 -1.76
CA PHE A 138 14.25 0.47 -3.09
C PHE A 138 12.77 0.11 -3.04
N LEU A 139 11.88 1.07 -3.28
CA LEU A 139 10.44 0.84 -3.39
C LEU A 139 9.97 1.11 -4.81
N MET A 140 9.43 0.08 -5.44
CA MET A 140 8.97 0.06 -6.82
C MET A 140 7.44 -0.02 -6.87
N ASN A 141 6.80 0.96 -7.48
CA ASN A 141 5.37 0.94 -7.77
C ASN A 141 5.11 1.58 -9.16
N PRO A 142 4.82 0.78 -10.20
CA PRO A 142 4.54 1.31 -11.55
C PRO A 142 3.41 2.34 -11.60
N ALA A 143 2.46 2.30 -10.65
CA ALA A 143 1.36 3.26 -10.57
C ALA A 143 1.79 4.62 -9.98
N GLY A 144 3.00 4.72 -9.41
CA GLY A 144 3.57 5.97 -8.91
C GLY A 144 3.43 6.19 -7.40
N PHE A 145 3.86 7.37 -6.95
CA PHE A 145 3.92 7.77 -5.55
C PHE A 145 3.40 9.19 -5.34
N LEU A 146 2.70 9.40 -4.23
CA LEU A 146 2.31 10.71 -3.73
C LEU A 146 2.82 10.89 -2.30
N PHE A 147 3.75 11.81 -2.07
CA PHE A 147 4.21 12.21 -0.75
C PHE A 147 3.48 13.49 -0.31
N GLY A 148 2.54 13.34 0.61
CA GLY A 148 1.79 14.45 1.18
C GLY A 148 2.57 15.23 2.26
N PRO A 149 1.95 16.25 2.86
CA PRO A 149 2.65 17.25 3.68
C PRO A 149 3.27 16.71 4.98
N THR A 150 2.75 15.59 5.48
CA THR A 150 3.19 14.93 6.71
C THR A 150 4.12 13.75 6.46
N ALA A 151 4.45 13.46 5.19
CA ALA A 151 5.33 12.35 4.85
C ALA A 151 6.75 12.60 5.38
N THR A 152 7.34 11.59 6.00
CA THR A 152 8.71 11.64 6.52
C THR A 152 9.48 10.36 6.24
N LEU A 153 10.80 10.48 6.17
CA LEU A 153 11.71 9.36 6.02
C LEU A 153 12.56 9.26 7.28
N ASN A 154 12.62 8.06 7.86
CA ASN A 154 13.54 7.70 8.92
C ASN A 154 14.37 6.50 8.45
N ALA A 155 15.27 6.76 7.51
CA ALA A 155 16.07 5.73 6.85
C ALA A 155 17.54 5.86 7.25
N GLY A 156 18.18 4.72 7.53
CA GLY A 156 19.61 4.70 7.83
C GLY A 156 20.52 4.63 6.60
N GLY A 157 19.99 4.24 5.44
CA GLY A 157 20.69 4.20 4.15
C GLY A 157 20.04 5.10 3.09
N MET A 158 20.47 4.94 1.83
CA MET A 158 19.83 5.60 0.68
C MET A 158 18.40 5.10 0.48
N VAL A 159 17.52 5.98 0.02
CA VAL A 159 16.14 5.65 -0.34
C VAL A 159 15.88 5.93 -1.82
N THR A 160 15.29 4.96 -2.50
CA THR A 160 14.89 5.06 -3.89
C THR A 160 13.41 4.75 -4.04
N PHE A 161 12.67 5.67 -4.67
CA PHE A 161 11.27 5.46 -5.06
C PHE A 161 11.20 5.48 -6.57
N THR A 162 10.59 4.45 -7.16
CA THR A 162 10.56 4.31 -8.60
C THR A 162 9.24 3.78 -9.13
N SER A 163 8.81 4.32 -10.27
CA SER A 163 7.69 3.77 -11.04
C SER A 163 8.13 2.86 -12.20
N ALA A 164 9.35 2.31 -12.09
CA ALA A 164 9.81 1.25 -12.98
C ALA A 164 8.94 -0.01 -12.87
N ASP A 165 8.87 -0.77 -13.96
CA ASP A 165 8.21 -2.06 -14.04
C ASP A 165 9.09 -3.20 -13.50
N TYR A 166 10.41 -3.00 -13.48
CA TYR A 166 11.35 -3.92 -12.85
C TYR A 166 12.65 -3.23 -12.42
N LEU A 167 13.34 -3.83 -11.45
CA LEU A 167 14.73 -3.54 -11.12
C LEU A 167 15.62 -4.62 -11.74
N LYS A 168 16.59 -4.22 -12.57
CA LYS A 168 17.61 -5.12 -13.11
C LYS A 168 18.77 -5.20 -12.14
N LEU A 169 19.16 -6.40 -11.75
CA LEU A 169 20.34 -6.66 -10.93
C LEU A 169 21.59 -6.76 -11.81
N THR A 170 22.77 -6.63 -11.21
CA THR A 170 24.07 -6.62 -11.92
C THR A 170 24.40 -7.93 -12.63
N ASP A 171 23.82 -9.05 -12.21
CA ASP A 171 23.90 -10.35 -12.89
C ASP A 171 22.86 -10.52 -14.02
N GLY A 172 22.05 -9.49 -14.28
CA GLY A 172 21.03 -9.47 -15.32
C GLY A 172 19.66 -9.98 -14.89
N VAL A 173 19.52 -10.55 -13.69
CA VAL A 173 18.22 -10.98 -13.14
C VAL A 173 17.32 -9.77 -12.91
N ARG A 174 16.00 -9.95 -13.06
CA ARG A 174 15.02 -8.87 -12.88
C ARG A 174 14.11 -9.15 -11.71
N PHE A 175 13.96 -8.16 -10.85
CA PHE A 175 12.89 -8.11 -9.86
C PHE A 175 11.71 -7.32 -10.46
N ASN A 176 10.66 -8.02 -10.88
CA ASN A 176 9.52 -7.44 -11.59
C ASN A 176 8.43 -6.97 -10.63
N ALA A 177 7.79 -5.84 -10.94
CA ALA A 177 6.64 -5.33 -10.20
C ALA A 177 5.41 -6.22 -10.35
N ILE A 178 5.19 -6.77 -11.56
CA ILE A 178 4.17 -7.81 -11.77
C ILE A 178 4.77 -9.15 -11.34
N PRO A 179 4.19 -9.83 -10.33
CA PRO A 179 4.72 -11.10 -9.84
C PRO A 179 4.77 -12.20 -10.90
N ASN A 180 5.85 -12.97 -10.89
CA ASN A 180 5.99 -14.18 -11.69
C ASN A 180 6.81 -15.19 -10.90
N ALA A 181 6.20 -16.33 -10.53
CA ALA A 181 6.84 -17.30 -9.64
C ALA A 181 8.17 -17.86 -10.19
N VAL A 182 8.28 -18.05 -11.51
CA VAL A 182 9.51 -18.54 -12.15
C VAL A 182 10.61 -17.49 -12.09
N ALA A 183 10.29 -16.22 -12.37
CA ALA A 183 11.26 -15.14 -12.27
C ALA A 183 11.66 -14.86 -10.81
N ASP A 184 10.69 -14.89 -9.89
CA ASP A 184 10.92 -14.65 -8.46
C ASP A 184 11.82 -15.73 -7.84
N ALA A 185 11.75 -16.98 -8.33
CA ALA A 185 12.63 -18.07 -7.91
C ALA A 185 14.10 -17.87 -8.33
N LEU A 186 14.37 -16.97 -9.29
CA LEU A 186 15.71 -16.68 -9.80
C LEU A 186 16.35 -15.45 -9.17
N LEU A 187 15.66 -14.76 -8.26
CA LEU A 187 16.21 -13.59 -7.58
C LEU A 187 17.54 -13.90 -6.90
N THR A 188 18.43 -12.91 -6.85
CA THR A 188 19.80 -13.07 -6.32
C THR A 188 20.17 -11.95 -5.35
N ALA A 189 21.36 -12.07 -4.77
CA ALA A 189 21.95 -11.05 -3.90
C ALA A 189 22.76 -9.99 -4.69
N ALA A 190 22.71 -10.00 -6.02
CA ALA A 190 23.43 -9.05 -6.86
C ALA A 190 22.88 -7.62 -6.67
N PRO A 191 23.73 -6.57 -6.64
CA PRO A 191 23.26 -5.19 -6.51
C PRO A 191 22.29 -4.75 -7.62
N VAL A 192 21.45 -3.76 -7.33
CA VAL A 192 20.60 -3.10 -8.34
C VAL A 192 21.50 -2.35 -9.33
N ALA A 193 21.29 -2.61 -10.62
CA ALA A 193 22.07 -2.04 -11.72
C ALA A 193 21.28 -1.02 -12.55
N ALA A 194 19.97 -1.23 -12.74
CA ALA A 194 19.14 -0.36 -13.57
C ALA A 194 17.65 -0.44 -13.23
N PHE A 195 16.93 0.61 -13.63
CA PHE A 195 15.47 0.73 -13.56
C PHE A 195 14.89 0.48 -14.95
N GLY A 196 13.94 -0.46 -15.05
CA GLY A 196 13.37 -0.90 -16.31
C GLY A 196 11.93 -0.46 -16.50
N PHE A 197 11.63 0.12 -17.65
CA PHE A 197 10.29 0.54 -18.04
C PHE A 197 9.85 -0.26 -19.27
N LEU A 198 8.66 -0.85 -19.21
CA LEU A 198 8.03 -1.63 -20.28
C LEU A 198 6.98 -0.81 -21.04
N GLY A 199 6.35 0.16 -20.38
CA GLY A 199 5.39 1.10 -20.97
C GLY A 199 6.00 2.47 -21.28
N SER A 200 5.27 3.26 -22.07
CA SER A 200 5.61 4.65 -22.40
C SER A 200 5.00 5.68 -21.45
N ASN A 201 4.25 5.26 -20.43
CA ASN A 201 3.66 6.17 -19.45
C ASN A 201 3.87 5.65 -18.03
N PRO A 202 5.10 5.74 -17.49
CA PRO A 202 5.36 5.32 -16.11
C PRO A 202 4.60 6.21 -15.12
N GLY A 203 4.20 5.67 -13.97
CA GLY A 203 3.48 6.41 -12.94
C GLY A 203 4.24 7.65 -12.44
N ALA A 204 3.50 8.70 -12.09
CA ALA A 204 4.08 9.94 -11.59
C ALA A 204 4.60 9.79 -10.15
N ILE A 205 5.60 10.60 -9.80
CA ILE A 205 6.10 10.75 -8.42
C ILE A 205 5.89 12.20 -8.01
N SER A 206 5.00 12.44 -7.05
CA SER A 206 4.64 13.77 -6.59
C SER A 206 5.04 13.97 -5.13
N ILE A 207 5.69 15.09 -4.83
CA ILE A 207 6.00 15.55 -3.47
C ILE A 207 5.25 16.85 -3.24
N GLN A 208 4.37 16.86 -2.25
CA GLN A 208 3.43 17.94 -1.96
C GLN A 208 3.59 18.38 -0.51
N GLY A 209 4.42 19.41 -0.32
CA GLY A 209 4.65 20.02 0.99
C GLY A 209 5.38 19.14 2.01
N SER A 210 5.92 17.97 1.65
CA SER A 210 6.71 17.16 2.60
C SER A 210 8.16 17.62 2.70
N GLN A 211 8.76 17.37 3.86
CA GLN A 211 10.20 17.51 4.08
C GLN A 211 10.83 16.12 4.15
N LEU A 212 11.31 15.62 3.00
CA LEU A 212 11.96 14.31 2.92
C LEU A 212 13.46 14.50 3.13
N THR A 213 13.95 14.02 4.27
CA THR A 213 15.36 14.12 4.65
C THR A 213 15.92 12.72 4.93
N VAL A 214 17.15 12.48 4.52
CA VAL A 214 17.91 11.27 4.87
C VAL A 214 19.13 11.63 5.73
N ALA A 215 19.73 10.62 6.36
CA ALA A 215 20.93 10.81 7.19
C ALA A 215 22.12 11.36 6.38
N TYR A 216 23.11 11.92 7.09
CA TYR A 216 24.31 12.47 6.45
C TYR A 216 25.04 11.42 5.61
N GLY A 217 25.46 11.79 4.41
CA GLY A 217 26.13 10.90 3.44
C GLY A 217 25.19 9.96 2.69
N GLN A 218 23.89 9.93 3.01
CA GLN A 218 22.89 9.11 2.31
C GLN A 218 22.20 9.91 1.21
N GLY A 219 21.52 9.22 0.28
CA GLY A 219 20.85 9.84 -0.85
C GLY A 219 19.36 9.59 -0.95
N ILE A 220 18.70 10.41 -1.78
CA ILE A 220 17.30 10.23 -2.21
C ILE A 220 17.32 10.08 -3.73
N SER A 221 16.70 9.03 -4.26
CA SER A 221 16.53 8.86 -5.70
C SER A 221 15.06 8.70 -6.07
N LEU A 222 14.58 9.51 -7.00
CA LEU A 222 13.25 9.42 -7.59
C LEU A 222 13.43 9.10 -9.07
N VAL A 223 12.93 7.94 -9.51
CA VAL A 223 13.14 7.44 -10.89
C VAL A 223 11.81 6.98 -11.48
N GLY A 224 11.26 7.68 -12.46
CA GLY A 224 9.92 7.36 -12.94
C GLY A 224 9.43 8.20 -14.09
N GLY A 225 8.11 8.32 -14.18
CA GLY A 225 7.42 9.22 -15.09
C GLY A 225 7.60 10.68 -14.66
N ASP A 226 6.52 11.46 -14.70
CA ASP A 226 6.59 12.86 -14.26
C ASP A 226 6.96 12.96 -12.78
N ILE A 227 7.98 13.77 -12.48
CA ILE A 227 8.39 14.07 -11.10
C ILE A 227 8.00 15.50 -10.79
N THR A 228 7.06 15.70 -9.87
CA THR A 228 6.60 17.03 -9.44
C THR A 228 6.95 17.26 -7.98
N ILE A 229 7.63 18.37 -7.69
CA ILE A 229 7.96 18.79 -6.33
C ILE A 229 7.35 20.17 -6.11
N GLY A 230 6.37 20.26 -5.22
CA GLY A 230 5.62 21.48 -4.97
C GLY A 230 5.20 21.61 -3.52
N GLY A 231 4.89 22.84 -3.09
CA GLY A 231 4.29 23.06 -1.78
C GLY A 231 2.86 22.52 -1.69
N ALA A 232 2.33 22.47 -0.48
CA ALA A 232 0.92 22.16 -0.22
C ALA A 232 0.27 23.30 0.56
N THR A 233 -0.97 23.62 0.21
CA THR A 233 -1.78 24.58 0.97
C THR A 233 -2.53 23.83 2.07
N LEU A 234 -2.10 24.00 3.31
CA LEU A 234 -2.75 23.44 4.49
C LEU A 234 -3.80 24.41 5.03
N ALA A 235 -4.85 23.89 5.68
CA ALA A 235 -5.80 24.73 6.40
C ALA A 235 -5.09 25.45 7.56
N PRO A 236 -5.34 26.76 7.80
CA PRO A 236 -6.32 27.65 7.17
C PRO A 236 -5.78 28.53 6.03
N LYS A 237 -4.95 27.99 5.12
CA LYS A 237 -4.20 28.60 3.99
C LYS A 237 -2.71 28.86 4.25
N THR A 238 -2.07 28.05 5.07
CA THR A 238 -0.61 28.05 5.19
C THR A 238 0.02 27.27 4.04
N VAL A 239 0.94 27.86 3.31
CA VAL A 239 1.72 27.14 2.28
C VAL A 239 2.90 26.47 2.95
N GLN A 240 2.93 25.14 2.93
CA GLN A 240 4.07 24.35 3.36
C GLN A 240 4.92 24.01 2.12
N PRO A 241 6.17 24.46 2.01
CA PRO A 241 7.04 24.11 0.89
C PRO A 241 7.43 22.63 0.95
N ALA A 242 7.70 22.03 -0.20
CA ALA A 242 8.39 20.74 -0.26
C ALA A 242 9.91 20.95 -0.15
N LEU A 243 10.58 20.04 0.57
CA LEU A 243 12.03 20.03 0.72
C LEU A 243 12.55 18.60 0.55
N LEU A 244 13.55 18.44 -0.30
CA LEU A 244 14.40 17.25 -0.36
C LEU A 244 15.76 17.61 0.24
N SER A 245 16.23 16.83 1.22
CA SER A 245 17.51 17.07 1.88
C SER A 245 18.32 15.78 2.02
N ALA A 246 19.54 15.80 1.48
CA ALA A 246 20.51 14.71 1.59
C ALA A 246 21.88 15.29 1.97
N PRO A 247 22.07 15.71 3.24
CA PRO A 247 23.29 16.40 3.66
C PRO A 247 24.54 15.54 3.40
N GLY A 248 25.52 16.06 2.65
CA GLY A 248 26.73 15.31 2.30
C GLY A 248 26.50 14.09 1.39
N GLY A 249 25.28 13.89 0.89
CA GLY A 249 24.91 12.82 -0.04
C GLY A 249 24.41 13.38 -1.38
N GLN A 250 23.50 12.64 -2.03
CA GLN A 250 23.01 12.97 -3.37
C GLN A 250 21.49 12.91 -3.48
N ILE A 251 20.92 13.81 -4.27
CA ILE A 251 19.52 13.77 -4.69
C ILE A 251 19.50 13.53 -6.20
N ASN A 252 18.94 12.40 -6.62
CA ASN A 252 18.87 11.98 -8.01
C ASN A 252 17.42 12.01 -8.49
N LEU A 253 17.11 12.87 -9.46
CA LEU A 253 15.79 12.97 -10.07
C LEU A 253 15.90 12.54 -11.53
N VAL A 254 15.25 11.43 -11.88
CA VAL A 254 15.25 10.89 -13.24
C VAL A 254 13.81 10.71 -13.68
N SER A 255 13.34 11.71 -14.43
CA SER A 255 12.06 11.62 -15.13
C SER A 255 12.33 11.28 -16.59
N GLY A 256 11.63 10.28 -17.13
CA GLY A 256 11.82 9.92 -18.53
C GLY A 256 10.71 9.03 -19.06
N VAL A 257 10.13 9.46 -20.17
CA VAL A 257 9.42 8.59 -21.11
C VAL A 257 10.44 8.20 -22.18
N CYS A 258 10.68 6.90 -22.35
CA CYS A 258 11.30 6.44 -23.58
C CYS A 258 10.22 6.55 -24.66
N ASP A 259 10.16 7.69 -25.33
CA ASP A 259 9.38 7.81 -26.56
C ASP A 259 10.17 7.00 -27.61
N ALA A 260 9.79 5.74 -27.78
CA ALA A 260 10.36 4.89 -28.82
C ALA A 260 9.92 5.49 -30.16
N LYS A 261 10.70 6.45 -30.65
CA LYS A 261 10.51 7.00 -31.98
C LYS A 261 10.67 5.82 -32.93
N ARG A 262 9.59 5.43 -33.62
CA ARG A 262 9.70 4.50 -34.75
C ARG A 262 10.71 5.11 -35.71
N ASP A 263 11.81 4.40 -35.96
CA ASP A 263 12.58 4.67 -37.15
C ASP A 263 11.67 4.38 -38.38
N ASN A 264 12.02 4.92 -39.55
CA ASN A 264 11.28 4.67 -40.79
C ASN A 264 11.33 3.20 -41.25
N LEU A 265 11.89 2.30 -40.42
CA LEU A 265 12.07 0.86 -40.66
C LEU A 265 11.28 -0.01 -39.67
N GLY A 266 10.54 0.59 -38.72
CA GLY A 266 9.64 -0.13 -37.82
C GLY A 266 10.33 -0.93 -36.70
N ARG A 267 11.58 -0.62 -36.34
CA ARG A 267 12.28 -1.25 -35.22
C ARG A 267 12.11 -0.42 -33.94
N TYR A 268 11.87 -1.10 -32.83
CA TYR A 268 11.89 -0.49 -31.51
C TYR A 268 13.34 -0.46 -31.00
N ASP A 269 13.94 0.72 -30.93
CA ASP A 269 15.20 0.90 -30.20
C ASP A 269 14.92 0.82 -28.70
N ARG A 270 15.52 -0.19 -28.06
CA ARG A 270 15.40 -0.42 -26.62
C ARG A 270 16.32 0.57 -25.88
N CYS A 271 15.74 1.50 -25.14
CA CYS A 271 16.51 2.34 -24.21
C CYS A 271 17.01 1.52 -23.02
N GLU A 272 18.15 0.83 -23.14
CA GLU A 272 18.98 0.50 -21.97
C GLU A 272 19.92 1.69 -21.73
N ARG A 273 19.56 2.63 -20.84
CA ARG A 273 20.51 3.65 -20.39
C ARG A 273 21.37 3.10 -19.25
N SER A 274 22.67 2.96 -19.56
CA SER A 274 23.78 2.58 -18.69
C SER A 274 24.00 3.61 -17.54
N PRO A 275 24.49 3.20 -16.35
CA PRO A 275 24.62 4.04 -15.15
C PRO A 275 25.78 5.07 -15.19
N HIS A 276 26.16 5.56 -16.37
CA HIS A 276 27.18 6.59 -16.54
C HIS A 276 26.59 7.92 -17.04
N CYS A 277 25.64 8.46 -16.29
CA CYS A 277 25.38 9.90 -16.29
C CYS A 277 25.87 10.45 -14.95
N ARG A 278 26.98 11.19 -14.99
CA ARG A 278 27.46 12.03 -13.87
C ARG A 278 26.52 13.20 -13.63
#